data_AF-A0A9P8A2P4-F1
#
_entry.id   AF-A0A9P8A2P4-F1
#
_cell.length_a   1.000
_cell.length_b   1.000
_cell.length_c   1.000
_cell.angle_alpha   90.00
_cell.angle_beta   90.00
_cell.angle_gamma   90.00
#
_symmetry.space_group_name_H-M   'P 1'
#
loop_
_entity.id
_entity.type
_entity.pdbx_description
1 polymer ?
#
loop_
_entity_poly.entity_id
_entity_poly.type
_entity_poly.pdbx_seq_one_letter_code
_entity_poly.pdbx_strand_id
1 'polypeptide(L)'
;MAPKFLLARLRLRNTPLLTTAPTCHPYPTAPNTLAMPDPNPPADGEDTEVLDDGTKNILMGIISQLGKSTDLHRVTLPTFVLEPRSMLERITDFMSHPELINNPENNLTILGDLLPKSKFLGNSAATLMQGEIKVSFTNRPGEDYIITMPNVYARGILFGTMLMELGDVATIRCPKLDLVCNLEFKGFFSGSYNGILGKIKHESTGECLYEISGKWSDEIYIKKGLKKDVLFDAKTAKIHPKTIAPEEKQEVNESRRLWSKLTAALRVNNQDLATAEKCKVEEAQRARTKEREEHGQPHVPRYFEPNRSGGFDIKLKNMSADAREAKQQLVEFIYNTPVPA
;
A
#
# COMPACT_ATOMS: atom_id res chain seq x y z
N MET A 1 10.73 -14.35 9.13
CA MET A 1 9.28 -14.51 9.39
C MET A 1 8.56 -13.74 8.28
N ALA A 2 7.95 -14.41 7.30
CA ALA A 2 7.18 -13.71 6.27
C ALA A 2 6.00 -13.04 6.97
N PRO A 3 5.91 -11.70 6.98
CA PRO A 3 4.87 -11.06 7.76
C PRO A 3 3.51 -11.36 7.14
N LYS A 4 2.57 -11.80 7.99
CA LYS A 4 1.15 -11.96 7.67
C LYS A 4 0.54 -10.57 7.52
N PHE A 5 0.90 -9.86 6.45
CA PHE A 5 0.34 -8.56 6.16
C PHE A 5 -0.90 -8.72 5.29
N LEU A 6 -2.01 -8.33 5.89
CA LEU A 6 -3.33 -8.31 5.29
C LEU A 6 -3.37 -7.25 4.20
N LEU A 7 -3.61 -7.68 2.96
CA LEU A 7 -4.21 -6.83 1.95
C LEU A 7 -5.65 -7.28 1.80
N ALA A 8 -6.54 -6.52 2.47
CA ALA A 8 -7.98 -6.66 2.32
C ALA A 8 -8.34 -6.54 0.83
N ARG A 9 -9.25 -7.38 0.33
CA ARG A 9 -9.75 -7.42 -1.05
C ARG A 9 -10.67 -6.23 -1.33
N LEU A 10 -10.21 -5.00 -1.15
CA LEU A 10 -10.87 -3.82 -1.68
C LEU A 10 -10.01 -3.20 -2.76
N ARG A 11 -10.60 -3.09 -3.95
CA ARG A 11 -9.96 -2.56 -5.15
C ARG A 11 -9.77 -1.04 -4.99
N LEU A 12 -8.60 -0.60 -4.51
CA LEU A 12 -8.08 0.70 -4.94
C LEU A 12 -7.62 0.55 -6.41
N ARG A 13 -8.55 0.49 -7.37
CA ARG A 13 -8.22 0.33 -8.81
C ARG A 13 -8.50 1.62 -9.58
N ASN A 14 -7.43 2.33 -9.94
CA ASN A 14 -7.44 3.30 -11.04
C ASN A 14 -7.21 2.58 -12.39
N THR A 15 -8.03 1.61 -12.77
CA THR A 15 -7.90 1.01 -14.12
C THR A 15 -9.26 0.84 -14.76
N PRO A 16 -9.61 1.64 -15.78
CA PRO A 16 -10.89 1.50 -16.46
C PRO A 16 -10.90 0.19 -17.24
N LEU A 17 -11.86 -0.68 -16.92
CA LEU A 17 -12.29 -1.71 -17.86
C LEU A 17 -13.20 -1.02 -18.87
N LEU A 18 -12.70 -0.83 -20.09
CA LEU A 18 -13.49 -0.41 -21.25
C LEU A 18 -14.54 -1.48 -21.55
N THR A 19 -15.81 -1.21 -21.25
CA THR A 19 -16.95 -1.80 -21.95
C THR A 19 -18.05 -0.75 -22.12
N THR A 20 -18.34 -0.41 -23.37
CA THR A 20 -19.31 0.59 -23.84
C THR A 20 -20.77 0.12 -23.85
N ALA A 21 -21.66 0.96 -23.29
CA ALA A 21 -22.95 1.47 -23.81
C ALA A 21 -24.27 0.64 -23.64
N PRO A 22 -25.49 1.25 -23.75
CA PRO A 22 -25.96 2.61 -23.41
C PRO A 22 -27.29 2.65 -22.58
N THR A 23 -27.70 3.90 -22.27
CA THR A 23 -28.82 4.48 -21.48
C THR A 23 -30.27 4.02 -21.68
N CYS A 24 -31.12 4.21 -20.65
CA CYS A 24 -32.44 4.86 -20.80
C CYS A 24 -33.03 5.37 -19.45
N HIS A 25 -33.46 6.65 -19.39
CA HIS A 25 -34.32 7.26 -18.35
C HIS A 25 -35.78 7.33 -18.84
N PRO A 26 -36.78 7.46 -17.94
CA PRO A 26 -37.38 8.79 -17.68
C PRO A 26 -37.87 9.07 -16.22
N TYR A 27 -37.93 10.36 -15.84
CA TYR A 27 -38.56 11.02 -14.65
C TYR A 27 -40.03 11.45 -14.96
N PRO A 28 -40.83 12.21 -14.13
CA PRO A 28 -40.75 12.75 -12.74
C PRO A 28 -42.04 12.45 -11.86
N THR A 29 -42.22 12.81 -10.56
CA THR A 29 -42.51 14.14 -9.94
C THR A 29 -42.59 14.10 -8.38
N ALA A 30 -42.36 15.26 -7.72
CA ALA A 30 -42.22 15.60 -6.27
C ALA A 30 -43.57 15.66 -5.47
N PRO A 31 -43.71 16.07 -4.15
CA PRO A 31 -42.85 16.95 -3.32
C PRO A 31 -42.68 16.68 -1.77
N ASN A 32 -41.65 17.35 -1.21
CA ASN A 32 -41.42 17.86 0.16
C ASN A 32 -41.79 17.05 1.42
N THR A 33 -40.75 16.65 2.16
CA THR A 33 -40.69 16.73 3.64
C THR A 33 -39.24 16.86 4.11
N LEU A 34 -39.00 17.75 5.08
CA LEU A 34 -37.72 17.93 5.77
C LEU A 34 -37.35 16.62 6.49
N ALA A 35 -36.37 15.89 5.98
CA ALA A 35 -35.87 14.67 6.58
C ALA A 35 -34.35 14.76 6.80
N MET A 36 -33.92 14.24 7.94
CA MET A 36 -32.54 14.03 8.38
C MET A 36 -31.67 13.44 7.26
N PRO A 37 -30.35 13.70 7.21
CA PRO A 37 -29.51 13.17 6.15
C PRO A 37 -29.60 11.64 6.09
N ASP A 38 -30.04 11.15 4.93
CA ASP A 38 -30.21 9.74 4.56
C ASP A 38 -28.90 8.96 4.79
N PRO A 39 -28.92 7.77 5.43
CA PRO A 39 -27.73 6.93 5.60
C PRO A 39 -27.31 6.18 4.32
N ASN A 40 -27.92 6.45 3.17
CA ASN A 40 -27.48 5.87 1.91
C ASN A 40 -26.10 6.42 1.50
N PRO A 41 -25.07 5.56 1.39
CA PRO A 41 -23.81 5.98 0.79
C PRO A 41 -24.06 6.37 -0.67
N PRO A 42 -23.27 7.29 -1.26
CA PRO A 42 -23.33 7.52 -2.70
C PRO A 42 -23.12 6.18 -3.40
N ALA A 43 -24.09 5.79 -4.22
CA ALA A 43 -23.87 4.80 -5.25
C ALA A 43 -22.66 5.27 -6.08
N ASP A 44 -21.74 4.33 -6.34
CA ASP A 44 -20.55 4.46 -7.18
C ASP A 44 -19.25 4.89 -6.46
N GLY A 45 -18.95 4.26 -5.32
CA GLY A 45 -17.61 4.32 -4.69
C GLY A 45 -16.74 3.13 -5.11
N GLU A 46 -15.71 3.36 -5.92
CA GLU A 46 -14.76 2.34 -6.42
C GLU A 46 -14.07 1.50 -5.31
N ASP A 47 -14.09 1.97 -4.06
CA ASP A 47 -13.48 1.31 -2.89
C ASP A 47 -14.52 0.80 -1.87
N THR A 48 -15.74 0.50 -2.31
CA THR A 48 -16.78 -0.12 -1.48
C THR A 48 -16.95 -1.59 -1.82
N GLU A 49 -17.17 -2.42 -0.81
CA GLU A 49 -17.49 -3.84 -1.00
C GLU A 49 -18.69 -4.24 -0.15
N VAL A 50 -19.66 -4.88 -0.79
CA VAL A 50 -20.81 -5.48 -0.12
C VAL A 50 -20.51 -6.96 0.10
N LEU A 51 -20.21 -7.31 1.34
CA LEU A 51 -20.03 -8.71 1.74
C LEU A 51 -21.40 -9.40 1.82
N ASP A 52 -21.46 -10.67 1.41
CA ASP A 52 -22.64 -11.51 1.65
C ASP A 52 -22.78 -11.85 3.14
N ASP A 53 -23.98 -12.28 3.54
CA ASP A 53 -24.30 -12.49 4.95
C ASP A 53 -23.53 -13.66 5.58
N GLY A 54 -23.19 -14.70 4.80
CA GLY A 54 -22.34 -15.80 5.27
C GLY A 54 -20.94 -15.31 5.61
N THR A 55 -20.35 -14.52 4.72
CA THR A 55 -19.05 -13.88 4.89
C THR A 55 -19.03 -12.92 6.09
N LYS A 56 -20.08 -12.10 6.26
CA LYS A 56 -20.25 -11.22 7.43
C LYS A 56 -20.30 -12.00 8.74
N ASN A 57 -21.02 -13.13 8.76
CA ASN A 57 -21.14 -13.96 9.96
C ASN A 57 -19.79 -14.55 10.40
N ILE A 58 -18.94 -14.96 9.44
CA ILE A 58 -17.58 -15.43 9.74
C ILE A 58 -16.74 -14.30 10.34
N LEU A 59 -16.77 -13.10 9.75
CA LEU A 59 -16.05 -11.94 10.29
C LEU A 59 -16.54 -11.59 11.70
N MET A 60 -17.86 -11.58 11.92
CA MET A 60 -18.46 -11.35 13.23
C MET A 60 -18.01 -12.37 14.28
N GLY A 61 -17.94 -13.65 13.91
CA GLY A 61 -17.42 -14.71 14.78
C GLY A 61 -15.97 -14.48 15.22
N ILE A 62 -15.11 -14.00 14.32
CA ILE A 62 -13.72 -13.64 14.65
C ILE A 62 -13.69 -12.37 15.52
N ILE A 63 -14.41 -11.33 15.10
CA ILE A 63 -14.34 -10.00 15.69
C ILE A 63 -14.95 -9.97 17.10
N SER A 64 -16.01 -10.73 17.37
CA SER A 64 -16.60 -10.87 18.71
C SER A 64 -15.61 -11.39 19.77
N GLN A 65 -14.51 -12.02 19.35
CA GLN A 65 -13.43 -12.49 20.23
C GLN A 65 -12.34 -11.44 20.46
N LEU A 66 -12.40 -10.29 19.79
CA LEU A 66 -11.38 -9.25 19.84
C LEU A 66 -11.79 -8.11 20.77
N GLY A 67 -10.84 -7.66 21.58
CA GLY A 67 -10.97 -6.43 22.36
C GLY A 67 -10.67 -5.20 21.49
N LYS A 68 -11.14 -4.01 21.91
CA LYS A 68 -10.74 -2.77 21.26
C LYS A 68 -9.22 -2.60 21.35
N SER A 69 -8.60 -2.23 20.23
CA SER A 69 -7.15 -2.09 20.04
C SER A 69 -6.35 -3.39 20.02
N THR A 70 -6.99 -4.56 19.85
CA THR A 70 -6.28 -5.83 19.65
C THR A 70 -5.42 -5.80 18.40
N ASP A 71 -4.17 -6.26 18.52
CA ASP A 71 -3.28 -6.43 17.37
C ASP A 71 -3.72 -7.63 16.51
N LEU A 72 -3.97 -7.37 15.23
CA LEU A 72 -4.49 -8.38 14.29
C LEU A 72 -3.41 -9.31 13.72
N HIS A 73 -2.12 -9.07 13.97
CA HIS A 73 -1.02 -9.87 13.39
C HIS A 73 -1.05 -11.36 13.81
N ARG A 74 -1.73 -11.68 14.92
CA ARG A 74 -1.91 -13.06 15.41
C ARG A 74 -3.26 -13.66 15.02
N VAL A 75 -4.16 -12.86 14.47
CA VAL A 75 -5.49 -13.29 14.05
C VAL A 75 -5.40 -13.79 12.63
N THR A 76 -5.80 -15.04 12.39
CA THR A 76 -5.89 -15.57 11.04
C THR A 76 -7.18 -15.07 10.41
N LEU A 77 -7.07 -14.17 9.44
CA LEU A 77 -8.21 -13.65 8.71
C LEU A 77 -8.61 -14.61 7.57
N PRO A 78 -9.90 -14.66 7.22
CA PRO A 78 -10.38 -15.54 6.14
C PRO A 78 -9.78 -15.19 4.78
N THR A 79 -9.81 -16.14 3.84
CA THR A 79 -9.23 -15.97 2.50
C THR A 79 -10.04 -15.04 1.59
N PHE A 80 -11.34 -14.86 1.85
CA PHE A 80 -12.18 -13.98 1.04
C PHE A 80 -11.79 -12.50 1.14
N VAL A 81 -11.15 -12.09 2.24
CA VAL A 81 -10.60 -10.74 2.36
C VAL A 81 -9.24 -10.61 1.68
N LEU A 82 -8.68 -11.60 1.00
CA LEU A 82 -7.35 -11.49 0.41
C LEU A 82 -7.38 -11.01 -1.04
N GLU A 83 -6.51 -10.06 -1.36
CA GLU A 83 -6.14 -9.76 -2.74
C GLU A 83 -5.23 -10.87 -3.32
N PRO A 84 -5.33 -11.24 -4.61
CA PRO A 84 -4.42 -12.23 -5.24
C PRO A 84 -3.02 -11.65 -5.56
N ARG A 85 -2.44 -10.89 -4.62
CA ARG A 85 -1.08 -10.32 -4.67
C ARG A 85 -0.47 -10.35 -3.27
N SER A 86 0.84 -10.61 -3.19
CA SER A 86 1.56 -10.45 -1.93
C SER A 86 1.77 -8.97 -1.61
N MET A 87 2.04 -8.64 -0.33
CA MET A 87 2.43 -7.28 0.06
C MET A 87 3.66 -6.79 -0.72
N LEU A 88 4.65 -7.66 -0.93
CA LEU A 88 5.86 -7.32 -1.71
C LEU A 88 5.52 -6.91 -3.13
N GLU A 89 4.59 -7.60 -3.78
CA GLU A 89 4.11 -7.22 -5.12
C GLU A 89 3.28 -5.93 -5.07
N ARG A 90 2.40 -5.77 -4.07
CA ARG A 90 1.56 -4.56 -3.94
C ARG A 90 2.38 -3.29 -3.76
N ILE A 91 3.44 -3.33 -2.97
CA ILE A 91 4.33 -2.17 -2.73
C ILE A 91 4.94 -1.65 -4.04
N THR A 92 5.13 -2.53 -5.02
CA THR A 92 5.64 -2.09 -6.31
C THR A 92 4.69 -1.11 -7.01
N ASP A 93 3.39 -1.07 -6.68
CA ASP A 93 2.43 -0.14 -7.28
C ASP A 93 2.83 1.34 -7.08
N PHE A 94 3.59 1.67 -6.02
CA PHE A 94 4.16 3.02 -5.83
C PHE A 94 5.14 3.42 -6.93
N MET A 95 5.67 2.44 -7.68
CA MET A 95 6.61 2.63 -8.79
C MET A 95 5.92 2.52 -10.15
N SER A 96 4.60 2.73 -10.23
CA SER A 96 3.84 2.61 -11.48
C SER A 96 3.91 3.85 -12.37
N HIS A 97 4.45 4.95 -11.83
CA HIS A 97 4.69 6.21 -12.53
C HIS A 97 6.18 6.51 -12.59
N PRO A 98 6.98 5.65 -13.25
CA PRO A 98 8.42 5.84 -13.35
C PRO A 98 8.78 7.16 -14.02
N GLU A 99 7.94 7.77 -14.85
CA GLU A 99 8.16 9.09 -15.42
C GLU A 99 8.26 10.21 -14.36
N LEU A 100 7.65 10.04 -13.19
CA LEU A 100 7.70 11.03 -12.11
C LEU A 100 9.00 10.97 -11.29
N ILE A 101 9.65 9.81 -11.25
CA ILE A 101 10.80 9.54 -10.35
C ILE A 101 12.05 9.05 -11.10
N ASN A 102 11.87 8.34 -12.21
CA ASN A 102 12.85 7.53 -12.92
C ASN A 102 12.88 7.87 -14.43
N ASN A 103 13.38 9.06 -14.77
CA ASN A 103 14.03 9.28 -16.07
C ASN A 103 15.40 8.56 -16.04
N PRO A 104 15.84 7.89 -17.11
CA PRO A 104 17.19 7.30 -17.21
C PRO A 104 18.37 8.20 -16.80
N GLU A 105 18.18 9.52 -16.74
CA GLU A 105 19.14 10.52 -16.26
C GLU A 105 18.97 10.92 -14.77
N ASN A 106 17.94 10.44 -14.07
CA ASN A 106 17.49 11.00 -12.79
C ASN A 106 18.36 10.65 -11.59
N ASN A 107 19.40 9.82 -11.74
CA ASN A 107 20.42 9.64 -10.71
C ASN A 107 19.76 9.42 -9.34
N LEU A 108 18.90 8.40 -9.21
CA LEU A 108 18.00 8.24 -8.07
C LEU A 108 18.21 6.87 -7.41
N THR A 109 18.12 6.84 -6.08
CA THR A 109 18.03 5.61 -5.30
C THR A 109 16.83 5.71 -4.36
N ILE A 110 16.03 4.64 -4.30
CA ILE A 110 14.90 4.54 -3.37
C ILE A 110 15.16 3.33 -2.47
N LEU A 111 15.24 3.58 -1.16
CA LEU A 111 15.42 2.55 -0.14
C LEU A 111 14.47 2.84 1.01
N GLY A 112 13.89 1.81 1.59
CA GLY A 112 13.01 2.00 2.74
C GLY A 112 12.43 0.69 3.23
N ASP A 113 11.73 0.79 4.35
CA ASP A 113 10.96 -0.29 4.93
C ASP A 113 9.49 0.11 5.11
N LEU A 114 8.65 -0.91 5.15
CA LEU A 114 7.25 -0.77 5.49
C LEU A 114 6.99 -1.73 6.64
N LEU A 115 6.58 -1.16 7.76
CA LEU A 115 6.34 -1.83 9.03
C LEU A 115 4.86 -1.73 9.43
N PRO A 116 3.94 -2.36 8.66
CA PRO A 116 2.52 -2.28 8.94
C PRO A 116 2.17 -2.96 10.27
N LYS A 117 1.37 -2.27 11.09
CA LYS A 117 0.79 -2.81 12.32
C LYS A 117 -0.73 -2.77 12.23
N SER A 118 -1.33 -3.95 12.09
CA SER A 118 -2.77 -4.08 11.99
C SER A 118 -3.43 -4.06 13.36
N LYS A 119 -4.43 -3.20 13.56
CA LYS A 119 -5.20 -3.05 14.80
C LYS A 119 -6.70 -3.13 14.54
N PHE A 120 -7.41 -3.79 15.44
CA PHE A 120 -8.86 -3.77 15.49
C PHE A 120 -9.34 -2.58 16.33
N LEU A 121 -10.26 -1.77 15.79
CA LEU A 121 -10.73 -0.52 16.42
C LEU A 121 -12.24 -0.51 16.71
N GLY A 122 -12.91 -1.67 16.65
CA GLY A 122 -14.37 -1.78 16.77
C GLY A 122 -15.03 -1.91 15.40
N ASN A 123 -15.88 -0.97 14.98
CA ASN A 123 -16.42 -0.97 13.61
C ASN A 123 -15.39 -0.52 12.54
N SER A 124 -14.10 -0.66 12.83
CA SER A 124 -13.01 -0.37 11.91
C SER A 124 -11.82 -1.26 12.21
N ALA A 125 -11.01 -1.52 11.19
CA ALA A 125 -9.65 -2.03 11.34
C ALA A 125 -8.69 -1.00 10.73
N ALA A 126 -7.49 -0.89 11.29
CA ALA A 126 -6.47 0.01 10.78
C ALA A 126 -5.18 -0.76 10.51
N THR A 127 -4.48 -0.39 9.46
CA THR A 127 -3.08 -0.73 9.25
C THR A 127 -2.27 0.54 9.49
N LEU A 128 -1.60 0.58 10.62
CA LEU A 128 -0.69 1.67 10.97
C LEU A 128 0.61 1.46 10.20
N MET A 129 0.87 2.33 9.22
CA MET A 129 2.02 2.23 8.32
C MET A 129 3.22 2.91 8.97
N GLN A 130 4.04 2.13 9.67
CA GLN A 130 5.33 2.61 10.18
C GLN A 130 6.44 2.33 9.17
N GLY A 131 7.62 2.90 9.40
CA GLY A 131 8.76 2.81 8.48
C GLY A 131 8.93 4.10 7.69
N GLU A 132 10.06 4.19 7.00
CA GLU A 132 10.44 5.36 6.21
C GLU A 132 10.96 4.93 4.85
N ILE A 133 10.59 5.69 3.81
CA ILE A 133 11.14 5.58 2.47
C ILE A 133 12.06 6.76 2.24
N LYS A 134 13.31 6.47 1.90
CA LYS A 134 14.30 7.46 1.53
C LYS A 134 14.50 7.47 0.03
N VAL A 135 14.29 8.63 -0.57
CA VAL A 135 14.56 8.92 -1.98
C VAL A 135 15.79 9.83 -2.05
N SER A 136 16.88 9.34 -2.62
CA SER A 136 18.17 10.04 -2.68
C SER A 136 18.54 10.34 -4.14
N PHE A 137 18.96 11.58 -4.40
CA PHE A 137 19.56 11.96 -5.69
C PHE A 137 21.07 11.70 -5.67
N THR A 138 21.53 10.67 -6.39
CA THR A 138 22.94 10.24 -6.47
C THR A 138 23.86 11.29 -7.08
N ASN A 139 23.34 12.20 -7.92
CA ASN A 139 24.08 13.34 -8.46
C ASN A 139 24.02 14.59 -7.57
N ARG A 140 23.25 14.57 -6.49
CA ARG A 140 23.13 15.68 -5.51
C ARG A 140 23.37 15.15 -4.10
N PRO A 141 24.63 14.83 -3.72
CA PRO A 141 24.94 14.20 -2.45
C PRO A 141 24.29 14.90 -1.25
N GLY A 142 23.61 14.12 -0.40
CA GLY A 142 22.90 14.59 0.79
C GLY A 142 21.49 15.17 0.53
N GLU A 143 21.04 15.27 -0.72
CA GLU A 143 19.65 15.60 -1.04
C GLU A 143 18.76 14.36 -0.91
N ASP A 144 18.47 14.02 0.35
CA ASP A 144 17.64 12.89 0.75
C ASP A 144 16.23 13.39 1.10
N TYR A 145 15.21 12.77 0.53
CA TYR A 145 13.81 12.96 0.86
C TYR A 145 13.33 11.77 1.69
N ILE A 146 12.97 12.03 2.94
CA ILE A 146 12.47 11.04 3.90
C ILE A 146 10.95 11.11 3.88
N ILE A 147 10.31 10.00 3.56
CA ILE A 147 8.88 9.89 3.29
C ILE A 147 8.25 8.88 4.25
N THR A 148 7.22 9.29 4.98
CA THR A 148 6.34 8.37 5.74
C THR A 148 5.07 8.07 4.95
N MET A 149 4.44 6.94 5.24
CA MET A 149 3.21 6.52 4.57
C MET A 149 1.99 6.89 5.42
N PRO A 150 0.85 7.25 4.79
CA PRO A 150 -0.40 7.42 5.52
C PRO A 150 -0.90 6.07 6.05
N ASN A 151 -1.73 6.11 7.08
CA ASN A 151 -2.36 4.91 7.61
C ASN A 151 -3.53 4.49 6.73
N VAL A 152 -3.85 3.20 6.74
CA VAL A 152 -4.97 2.64 5.97
C VAL A 152 -6.07 2.19 6.93
N TYR A 153 -7.31 2.60 6.67
CA TYR A 153 -8.46 2.26 7.50
C TYR A 153 -9.50 1.49 6.69
N ALA A 154 -9.93 0.34 7.21
CA ALA A 154 -11.14 -0.37 6.78
C ALA A 154 -12.27 0.03 7.72
N ARG A 155 -13.26 0.77 7.22
CA ARG A 155 -14.45 1.22 7.95
C ARG A 155 -15.62 0.29 7.67
N GLY A 156 -16.59 0.25 8.57
CA GLY A 156 -17.84 -0.49 8.35
C GLY A 156 -17.67 -2.01 8.35
N ILE A 157 -16.60 -2.53 8.96
CA ILE A 157 -16.29 -3.97 8.93
C ILE A 157 -17.31 -4.84 9.70
N LEU A 158 -18.12 -4.23 10.58
CA LEU A 158 -19.19 -4.91 11.31
C LEU A 158 -20.58 -4.43 10.88
N PHE A 159 -20.73 -3.12 10.72
CA PHE A 159 -22.01 -2.48 10.43
C PHE A 159 -21.83 -1.41 9.37
N GLY A 160 -22.70 -1.44 8.36
CA GLY A 160 -22.69 -0.53 7.21
C GLY A 160 -21.94 -1.11 6.00
N THR A 161 -21.69 -0.25 5.01
CA THR A 161 -20.91 -0.59 3.82
C THR A 161 -19.42 -0.53 4.16
N MET A 162 -18.67 -1.58 3.80
CA MET A 162 -17.24 -1.61 4.01
C MET A 162 -16.55 -0.62 3.06
N LEU A 163 -15.71 0.25 3.62
CA LEU A 163 -15.02 1.31 2.89
C LEU A 163 -13.54 1.36 3.30
N MET A 164 -12.65 1.45 2.31
CA MET A 164 -11.23 1.70 2.56
C MET A 164 -10.92 3.18 2.43
N GLU A 165 -10.15 3.73 3.37
CA GLU A 165 -9.67 5.11 3.28
C GLU A 165 -8.21 5.22 3.74
N LEU A 166 -7.47 6.14 3.12
CA LEU A 166 -6.20 6.62 3.66
C LEU A 166 -6.51 7.71 4.69
N GLY A 167 -5.75 7.71 5.80
CA GLY A 167 -5.93 8.68 6.87
C GLY A 167 -4.63 9.10 7.52
N ASP A 168 -4.77 10.05 8.45
CA ASP A 168 -3.67 10.70 9.17
C ASP A 168 -2.74 11.50 8.25
N VAL A 169 -1.46 11.63 8.64
CA VAL A 169 -0.49 12.49 7.97
C VAL A 169 0.61 11.63 7.37
N ALA A 170 0.91 11.87 6.09
CA ALA A 170 2.18 11.49 5.49
C ALA A 170 3.13 12.71 5.50
N THR A 171 4.40 12.49 5.79
CA THR A 171 5.41 13.55 5.82
C THR A 171 6.43 13.28 4.73
N ILE A 172 6.78 14.32 3.98
CA ILE A 172 7.90 14.35 3.04
C ILE A 172 8.88 15.42 3.54
N ARG A 173 10.11 15.04 3.87
CA ARG A 173 11.10 15.94 4.49
C ARG A 173 12.44 15.84 3.79
N CYS A 174 13.03 16.98 3.44
CA CYS A 174 14.39 17.09 2.94
C CYS A 174 15.21 18.05 3.82
N PRO A 175 16.01 17.52 4.77
CA PRO A 175 16.78 18.36 5.71
C PRO A 175 17.78 19.29 5.02
N LYS A 176 18.45 18.83 3.95
CA LYS A 176 19.46 19.62 3.24
C LYS A 176 18.89 20.89 2.61
N LEU A 177 17.66 20.84 2.12
CA LEU A 177 16.97 21.98 1.52
C LEU A 177 16.09 22.73 2.52
N ASP A 178 16.09 22.30 3.79
CA ASP A 178 15.19 22.80 4.83
C ASP A 178 13.72 22.74 4.38
N LEU A 179 13.29 21.65 3.72
CA LEU A 179 11.93 21.50 3.21
C LEU A 179 11.15 20.43 3.96
N VAL A 180 9.89 20.73 4.28
CA VAL A 180 8.94 19.77 4.83
C VAL A 180 7.55 19.94 4.22
N CYS A 181 6.89 18.82 3.94
CA CYS A 181 5.48 18.76 3.59
C CYS A 181 4.77 17.75 4.48
N ASN A 182 3.81 18.21 5.26
CA ASN A 182 2.87 17.35 5.98
C ASN A 182 1.56 17.32 5.19
N LEU A 183 1.21 16.16 4.67
CA LEU A 183 0.05 15.92 3.85
C LEU A 183 -1.00 15.15 4.67
N GLU A 184 -2.06 15.83 5.06
CA GLU A 184 -3.21 15.27 5.76
C GLU A 184 -4.13 14.55 4.76
N PHE A 185 -4.41 13.27 5.03
CA PHE A 185 -5.36 12.47 4.28
C PHE A 185 -6.73 12.53 4.95
N LYS A 186 -7.70 13.01 4.18
CA LYS A 186 -9.07 13.24 4.60
C LYS A 186 -9.98 12.12 4.10
N GLY A 187 -10.64 11.48 5.06
CA GLY A 187 -11.58 10.40 4.84
C GLY A 187 -13.05 10.85 4.86
N PHE A 188 -13.96 9.88 4.84
CA PHE A 188 -15.40 10.08 4.73
C PHE A 188 -15.98 11.08 5.76
N PHE A 189 -15.53 11.01 7.01
CA PHE A 189 -16.02 11.87 8.10
C PHE A 189 -15.74 13.36 7.92
N SER A 190 -14.83 13.72 7.01
CA SER A 190 -14.50 15.11 6.68
C SER A 190 -15.40 15.71 5.58
N GLY A 191 -16.29 14.91 4.99
CA GLY A 191 -17.10 15.30 3.82
C GLY A 191 -16.34 15.31 2.49
N SER A 192 -15.05 14.96 2.48
CA SER A 192 -14.24 14.82 1.26
C SER A 192 -13.69 13.41 1.15
N TYR A 193 -14.22 12.62 0.23
CA TYR A 193 -13.68 11.31 -0.08
C TYR A 193 -12.32 11.43 -0.77
N ASN A 194 -11.34 10.64 -0.31
CA ASN A 194 -9.96 10.63 -0.80
C ASN A 194 -9.27 12.00 -0.82
N GLY A 195 -9.69 12.92 0.06
CA GLY A 195 -9.17 14.28 0.08
C GLY A 195 -7.74 14.34 0.61
N ILE A 196 -6.96 15.30 0.13
CA ILE A 196 -5.65 15.63 0.71
C ILE A 196 -5.54 17.13 0.95
N LEU A 197 -4.81 17.49 2.00
CA LEU A 197 -4.46 18.88 2.30
C LEU A 197 -3.06 18.93 2.88
N GLY A 198 -2.21 19.80 2.34
CA GLY A 198 -0.84 19.93 2.82
C GLY A 198 -0.24 21.28 2.49
N LYS A 199 0.93 21.54 3.08
CA LYS A 199 1.73 22.73 2.78
C LYS A 199 3.18 22.34 2.66
N ILE A 200 3.86 22.81 1.62
CA ILE A 200 5.32 22.73 1.50
C ILE A 200 5.86 23.97 2.19
N LYS A 201 6.76 23.76 3.16
CA LYS A 201 7.30 24.82 4.00
C LYS A 201 8.80 24.72 4.17
N HIS A 202 9.42 25.84 4.51
CA HIS A 202 10.71 25.79 5.20
C HIS A 202 10.52 25.21 6.61
N GLU A 203 11.27 24.16 6.95
CA GLU A 203 11.11 23.48 8.25
C GLU A 203 11.57 24.39 9.40
N SER A 204 12.70 25.08 9.23
CA SER A 204 13.28 25.95 10.24
C SER A 204 12.45 27.21 10.54
N THR A 205 11.85 27.83 9.51
CA THR A 205 11.12 29.10 9.65
C THR A 205 9.61 28.93 9.70
N GLY A 206 9.09 27.79 9.25
CA GLY A 206 7.65 27.57 9.04
C GLY A 206 7.06 28.35 7.86
N GLU A 207 7.88 29.05 7.07
CA GLU A 207 7.45 29.81 5.90
C GLU A 207 6.76 28.89 4.89
N CYS A 208 5.51 29.21 4.54
CA CYS A 208 4.75 28.44 3.57
C CYS A 208 5.10 28.84 2.15
N LEU A 209 5.65 27.90 1.39
CA LEU A 209 6.05 28.09 0.00
C LEU A 209 4.90 27.75 -0.96
N TYR A 210 4.19 26.65 -0.69
CA TYR A 210 3.09 26.15 -1.51
C TYR A 210 2.01 25.46 -0.68
N GLU A 211 0.78 25.47 -1.17
CA GLU A 211 -0.34 24.70 -0.63
C GLU A 211 -0.69 23.54 -1.59
N ILE A 212 -0.89 22.35 -1.05
CA ILE A 212 -1.33 21.14 -1.76
C ILE A 212 -2.76 20.84 -1.36
N SER A 213 -3.62 20.55 -2.34
CA SER A 213 -5.03 20.21 -2.11
C SER A 213 -5.56 19.30 -3.21
N GLY A 214 -6.77 18.76 -3.04
CA GLY A 214 -7.44 17.95 -4.06
C GLY A 214 -7.77 16.56 -3.55
N LYS A 215 -7.79 15.58 -4.45
CA LYS A 215 -8.03 14.18 -4.12
C LYS A 215 -6.92 13.31 -4.70
N TRP A 216 -6.38 12.39 -3.89
CA TRP A 216 -5.27 11.54 -4.32
C TRP A 216 -5.65 10.52 -5.41
N SER A 217 -6.95 10.27 -5.59
CA SER A 217 -7.53 9.40 -6.63
C SER A 217 -8.07 10.16 -7.84
N ASP A 218 -7.96 11.49 -7.86
CA ASP A 218 -8.45 12.34 -8.95
C ASP A 218 -7.37 13.41 -9.25
N GLU A 219 -7.74 14.69 -9.24
CA GLU A 219 -6.80 15.79 -9.39
C GLU A 219 -6.21 16.25 -8.05
N ILE A 220 -4.89 16.40 -8.05
CA ILE A 220 -4.09 17.08 -7.03
C ILE A 220 -3.67 18.44 -7.58
N TYR A 221 -3.79 19.48 -6.76
CA TYR A 221 -3.44 20.85 -7.11
C TYR A 221 -2.33 21.39 -6.22
N ILE A 222 -1.49 22.23 -6.80
CA ILE A 222 -0.49 23.03 -6.10
C ILE A 222 -0.80 24.52 -6.27
N LYS A 223 -0.64 25.29 -5.20
CA LYS A 223 -0.97 26.72 -5.18
C LYS A 223 0.17 27.55 -4.60
N LYS A 224 0.50 28.67 -5.24
CA LYS A 224 1.42 29.71 -4.76
C LYS A 224 0.74 31.08 -4.87
N GLY A 225 0.53 31.74 -3.73
CA GLY A 225 -0.23 33.00 -3.70
C GLY A 225 -1.65 32.80 -4.23
N LEU A 226 -2.02 33.48 -5.32
CA LEU A 226 -3.32 33.32 -5.98
C LEU A 226 -3.33 32.30 -7.13
N LYS A 227 -2.15 31.85 -7.60
CA LYS A 227 -2.05 30.92 -8.72
C LYS A 227 -2.23 29.48 -8.22
N LYS A 228 -3.19 28.76 -8.82
CA LYS A 228 -3.48 27.34 -8.57
C LYS A 228 -3.35 26.58 -9.87
N ASP A 229 -2.47 25.58 -9.90
CA ASP A 229 -2.21 24.72 -11.06
C ASP A 229 -2.52 23.25 -10.69
N VAL A 230 -2.83 22.42 -11.69
CA VAL A 230 -2.92 20.97 -11.53
C VAL A 230 -1.49 20.43 -11.36
N LEU A 231 -1.22 19.74 -10.25
CA LEU A 231 0.06 19.10 -9.96
C LEU A 231 0.10 17.67 -10.52
N PHE A 232 -1.00 16.94 -10.37
CA PHE A 232 -1.12 15.56 -10.83
C PHE A 232 -2.59 15.23 -11.10
N ASP A 233 -2.87 14.51 -12.17
CA ASP A 233 -4.20 14.02 -12.51
C ASP A 233 -4.15 12.50 -12.66
N ALA A 234 -4.77 11.81 -11.70
CA ALA A 234 -4.76 10.36 -11.63
C ALA A 234 -5.57 9.67 -12.75
N LYS A 235 -6.48 10.40 -13.41
CA LYS A 235 -7.31 9.86 -14.51
C LYS A 235 -6.56 9.84 -15.84
N THR A 236 -5.64 10.78 -16.04
CA THR A 236 -4.86 10.90 -17.28
C THR A 236 -3.44 10.37 -17.15
N ALA A 237 -2.94 10.16 -15.93
CA ALA A 237 -1.63 9.59 -15.68
C ALA A 237 -1.48 8.18 -16.28
N LYS A 238 -0.36 7.94 -16.96
CA LYS A 238 -0.06 6.64 -17.57
C LYS A 238 0.49 5.69 -16.53
N ILE A 239 -0.19 4.56 -16.34
CA ILE A 239 0.32 3.47 -15.51
C ILE A 239 1.28 2.61 -16.35
N HIS A 240 2.51 2.46 -15.87
CA HIS A 240 3.52 1.61 -16.49
C HIS A 240 3.49 0.20 -15.87
N PRO A 241 3.13 -0.84 -16.63
CA PRO A 241 3.09 -2.21 -16.12
C PRO A 241 4.49 -2.73 -15.85
N LYS A 242 4.58 -3.63 -14.87
CA LYS A 242 5.84 -4.24 -14.45
C LYS A 242 6.16 -5.45 -15.30
N THR A 243 7.42 -5.57 -15.70
CA THR A 243 7.93 -6.77 -16.36
C THR A 243 8.35 -7.77 -15.30
N ILE A 244 7.82 -8.99 -15.38
CA ILE A 244 8.02 -10.02 -14.38
C ILE A 244 8.35 -11.32 -15.10
N ALA A 245 9.35 -12.06 -14.61
CA ALA A 245 9.76 -13.32 -15.20
C ALA A 245 8.62 -14.35 -15.18
N PRO A 246 8.54 -15.26 -16.15
CA PRO A 246 7.67 -16.43 -16.10
C PRO A 246 7.86 -17.22 -14.80
N GLU A 247 6.79 -17.85 -14.29
CA GLU A 247 6.82 -18.55 -13.00
C GLU A 247 7.88 -19.66 -12.95
N GLU A 248 8.12 -20.32 -14.08
CA GLU A 248 9.09 -21.42 -14.22
C GLU A 248 10.54 -20.95 -14.04
N LYS A 249 10.78 -19.64 -14.27
CA LYS A 249 12.10 -19.00 -14.11
C LYS A 249 12.29 -18.32 -12.75
N GLN A 250 11.23 -18.25 -11.94
CA GLN A 250 11.29 -17.67 -10.59
C GLN A 250 11.79 -18.71 -9.58
N GLU A 251 12.47 -18.29 -8.53
CA GLU A 251 12.81 -19.17 -7.40
C GLU A 251 11.57 -19.55 -6.58
N VAL A 252 11.66 -20.65 -5.84
CA VAL A 252 10.54 -21.23 -5.07
C VAL A 252 9.91 -20.28 -4.04
N ASN A 253 10.68 -19.32 -3.53
CA ASN A 253 10.24 -18.35 -2.53
C ASN A 253 9.90 -16.96 -3.12
N GLU A 254 9.98 -16.78 -4.44
CA GLU A 254 9.50 -15.55 -5.08
C GLU A 254 7.97 -15.46 -4.98
N SER A 255 7.45 -14.24 -4.77
CA SER A 255 6.05 -14.03 -4.36
C SER A 255 5.03 -14.71 -5.27
N ARG A 256 5.18 -14.60 -6.60
CA ARG A 256 4.20 -15.17 -7.53
C ARG A 256 4.26 -16.70 -7.54
N ARG A 257 5.46 -17.28 -7.61
CA ARG A 257 5.65 -18.74 -7.55
C ARG A 257 5.21 -19.34 -6.22
N LEU A 258 5.59 -18.73 -5.10
CA LEU A 258 5.25 -19.21 -3.75
C LEU A 258 3.72 -19.25 -3.53
N TRP A 259 3.01 -18.24 -4.04
CA TRP A 259 1.56 -18.08 -3.85
C TRP A 259 0.73 -18.43 -5.08
N SER A 260 1.29 -19.10 -6.10
CA SER A 260 0.61 -19.29 -7.39
C SER A 260 -0.70 -20.06 -7.25
N LYS A 261 -0.70 -21.17 -6.50
CA LYS A 261 -1.90 -21.98 -6.25
C LYS A 261 -2.97 -21.22 -5.44
N LEU A 262 -2.56 -20.48 -4.40
CA LEU A 262 -3.47 -19.64 -3.62
C LEU A 262 -4.11 -18.56 -4.51
N THR A 263 -3.30 -17.81 -5.25
CA THR A 263 -3.81 -16.72 -6.09
C THR A 263 -4.68 -17.24 -7.23
N ALA A 264 -4.41 -18.43 -7.78
CA ALA A 264 -5.29 -19.09 -8.75
C ALA A 264 -6.66 -19.42 -8.13
N ALA A 265 -6.70 -19.98 -6.92
CA ALA A 265 -7.94 -20.28 -6.21
C ALA A 265 -8.76 -19.01 -5.89
N LEU A 266 -8.09 -17.94 -5.44
CA LEU A 266 -8.73 -16.64 -5.18
C LEU A 266 -9.36 -16.03 -6.44
N ARG A 267 -8.70 -16.15 -7.60
CA ARG A 267 -9.21 -15.61 -8.88
C ARG A 267 -10.52 -16.26 -9.33
N VAL A 268 -10.71 -17.55 -9.02
CA VAL A 268 -11.96 -18.28 -9.32
C VAL A 268 -12.91 -18.34 -8.12
N ASN A 269 -12.67 -17.52 -7.09
CA ASN A 269 -13.44 -17.44 -5.85
C ASN A 269 -13.62 -18.78 -5.11
N ASN A 270 -12.67 -19.72 -5.24
CA ASN A 270 -12.71 -21.00 -4.52
C ASN A 270 -12.07 -20.86 -3.13
N GLN A 271 -12.90 -20.56 -2.12
CA GLN A 271 -12.45 -20.25 -0.75
C GLN A 271 -11.84 -21.46 -0.02
N ASP A 272 -12.37 -22.65 -0.25
CA ASP A 272 -11.87 -23.88 0.38
C ASP A 272 -10.46 -24.21 -0.12
N LEU A 273 -10.29 -24.18 -1.45
CA LEU A 273 -8.97 -24.39 -2.05
C LEU A 273 -7.99 -23.28 -1.66
N ALA A 274 -8.43 -22.02 -1.66
CA ALA A 274 -7.59 -20.91 -1.21
C ALA A 274 -7.13 -21.12 0.24
N THR A 275 -8.03 -21.52 1.13
CA THR A 275 -7.68 -21.78 2.53
C THR A 275 -6.70 -22.94 2.66
N ALA A 276 -6.93 -24.04 1.94
CA ALA A 276 -6.03 -25.19 1.95
C ALA A 276 -4.63 -24.83 1.44
N GLU A 277 -4.51 -24.13 0.31
CA GLU A 277 -3.21 -23.74 -0.26
C GLU A 277 -2.50 -22.69 0.61
N LYS A 278 -3.25 -21.77 1.24
CA LYS A 278 -2.70 -20.83 2.23
C LYS A 278 -2.12 -21.57 3.43
N CYS A 279 -2.87 -22.53 4.00
CA CYS A 279 -2.41 -23.33 5.14
C CYS A 279 -1.11 -24.07 4.82
N LYS A 280 -1.01 -24.71 3.64
CA LYS A 280 0.21 -25.41 3.21
C LYS A 280 1.46 -24.52 3.25
N VAL A 281 1.38 -23.30 2.70
CA VAL A 281 2.51 -22.36 2.69
C VAL A 281 2.86 -21.91 4.11
N GLU A 282 1.86 -21.55 4.92
CA GLU A 282 2.08 -21.08 6.30
C GLU A 282 2.63 -22.19 7.22
N GLU A 283 2.21 -23.43 7.03
CA GLU A 283 2.72 -24.60 7.78
C GLU A 283 4.15 -24.91 7.43
N ALA A 284 4.51 -24.90 6.15
CA ALA A 284 5.89 -25.08 5.72
C ALA A 284 6.81 -24.00 6.28
N GLN A 285 6.34 -22.75 6.39
CA GLN A 285 7.09 -21.66 7.03
C GLN A 285 7.22 -21.85 8.56
N ARG A 286 6.15 -22.31 9.23
CA ARG A 286 6.17 -22.64 10.67
C ARG A 286 7.17 -23.76 10.96
N ALA A 287 7.15 -24.82 10.16
CA ALA A 287 8.09 -25.95 10.27
C ALA A 287 9.55 -25.50 10.12
N ARG A 288 9.88 -24.74 9.07
CA ARG A 288 11.24 -24.19 8.87
C ARG A 288 11.69 -23.27 10.00
N THR A 289 10.76 -22.54 10.62
CA THR A 289 11.10 -21.65 11.74
C THR A 289 11.41 -22.45 12.99
N LYS A 290 10.57 -23.45 13.29
CA LYS A 290 10.80 -24.38 14.40
C LYS A 290 12.13 -25.13 14.25
N GLU A 291 12.43 -25.64 13.06
CA GLU A 291 13.70 -26.32 12.77
C GLU A 291 14.92 -25.39 13.03
N ARG A 292 14.87 -24.14 12.58
CA ARG A 292 15.92 -23.15 12.87
C ARG A 292 16.08 -22.89 14.37
N GLU A 293 14.98 -22.73 15.09
CA GLU A 293 14.99 -22.50 16.53
C GLU A 293 15.57 -23.69 17.30
N GLU A 294 15.20 -24.92 16.91
CA GLU A 294 15.74 -26.17 17.49
C GLU A 294 17.26 -26.30 17.29
N HIS A 295 17.80 -25.79 16.18
CA HIS A 295 19.23 -25.77 15.88
C HIS A 295 19.94 -24.49 16.35
N GLY A 296 19.24 -23.56 17.03
CA GLY A 296 19.80 -22.29 17.49
C GLY A 296 20.25 -21.36 16.35
N GLN A 297 19.71 -21.53 15.14
CA GLN A 297 20.08 -20.79 13.95
C GLN A 297 19.17 -19.56 13.76
N PRO A 298 19.70 -18.33 13.74
CA PRO A 298 18.89 -17.15 13.47
C PRO A 298 18.46 -17.11 12.00
N HIS A 299 17.32 -16.48 11.71
CA HIS A 299 16.96 -16.17 10.34
C HIS A 299 17.84 -15.04 9.79
N VAL A 300 18.56 -15.31 8.70
CA VAL A 300 19.39 -14.32 8.00
C VAL A 300 18.67 -13.86 6.73
N PRO A 301 18.26 -12.57 6.62
CA PRO A 301 17.68 -12.07 5.37
C PRO A 301 18.72 -12.08 4.24
N ARG A 302 18.30 -12.39 3.01
CA ARG A 302 19.21 -12.48 1.85
C ARG A 302 19.79 -11.12 1.45
N TYR A 303 18.93 -10.12 1.24
CA TYR A 303 19.31 -8.84 0.64
C TYR A 303 19.51 -7.69 1.63
N PHE A 304 19.06 -7.85 2.87
CA PHE A 304 18.99 -6.77 3.85
C PHE A 304 19.66 -7.15 5.17
N GLU A 305 20.19 -6.16 5.89
CA GLU A 305 20.78 -6.30 7.21
C GLU A 305 20.18 -5.28 8.18
N PRO A 306 20.01 -5.62 9.48
CA PRO A 306 19.48 -4.69 10.46
C PRO A 306 20.43 -3.52 10.67
N ASN A 307 19.89 -2.30 10.75
CA ASN A 307 20.65 -1.09 11.04
C ASN A 307 20.47 -0.63 12.49
N ARG A 308 21.25 0.37 12.91
CA ARG A 308 21.25 0.88 14.30
C ARG A 308 19.94 1.56 14.70
N SER A 309 19.15 1.99 13.72
CA SER A 309 17.87 2.67 13.91
C SER A 309 16.71 1.69 14.09
N GLY A 310 16.98 0.38 14.09
CA GLY A 310 15.96 -0.66 14.16
C GLY A 310 15.27 -0.99 12.84
N GLY A 311 15.73 -0.38 11.73
CA GLY A 311 15.30 -0.68 10.36
C GLY A 311 16.26 -1.62 9.64
N PHE A 312 16.23 -1.60 8.31
CA PHE A 312 17.07 -2.43 7.46
C PHE A 312 17.81 -1.64 6.38
N ASP A 313 19.09 -1.95 6.20
CA ASP A 313 19.89 -1.46 5.07
C ASP A 313 20.06 -2.56 4.02
N ILE A 314 20.22 -2.18 2.75
CA ILE A 314 20.62 -3.11 1.70
C ILE A 314 22.06 -3.59 1.94
N LYS A 315 22.32 -4.89 1.72
CA LYS A 315 23.67 -5.48 1.86
C LYS A 315 24.61 -5.10 0.71
N LEU A 316 24.09 -4.64 -0.42
CA LEU A 316 24.90 -4.12 -1.52
C LEU A 316 25.62 -2.84 -1.05
N LYS A 317 26.95 -2.90 -0.96
CA LYS A 317 27.81 -1.78 -0.59
C LYS A 317 28.58 -1.26 -1.80
N ASN A 318 29.06 -0.03 -1.71
CA ASN A 318 29.96 0.58 -2.70
C ASN A 318 29.38 0.59 -4.12
N MET A 319 28.10 0.94 -4.24
CA MET A 319 27.46 1.12 -5.55
C MET A 319 28.15 2.23 -6.34
N SER A 320 28.37 2.01 -7.63
CA SER A 320 29.03 2.99 -8.51
C SER A 320 28.22 4.29 -8.55
N ALA A 321 28.93 5.41 -8.73
CA ALA A 321 28.30 6.69 -9.04
C ALA A 321 27.83 6.75 -10.50
N ASP A 322 28.39 5.90 -11.38
CA ASP A 322 27.90 5.73 -12.73
C ASP A 322 26.59 4.93 -12.73
N ALA A 323 25.54 5.51 -13.32
CA ALA A 323 24.20 4.93 -13.28
C ALA A 323 24.10 3.57 -14.02
N ARG A 324 24.91 3.35 -15.07
CA ARG A 324 24.86 2.09 -15.84
C ARG A 324 25.54 0.97 -15.06
N GLU A 325 26.71 1.25 -14.48
CA GLU A 325 27.42 0.32 -13.61
C GLU A 325 26.60 0.01 -12.35
N ALA A 326 26.03 1.03 -11.70
CA ALA A 326 25.17 0.87 -10.53
C ALA A 326 23.97 -0.04 -10.83
N LYS A 327 23.33 0.15 -11.99
CA LYS A 327 22.25 -0.71 -12.45
C LYS A 327 22.71 -2.16 -12.62
N GLN A 328 23.87 -2.38 -13.25
CA GLN A 328 24.42 -3.73 -13.44
C GLN A 328 24.74 -4.39 -12.10
N GLN A 329 25.36 -3.66 -11.17
CA GLN A 329 25.64 -4.13 -9.81
C GLN A 329 24.34 -4.51 -9.07
N LEU A 330 23.27 -3.72 -9.20
CA LEU A 330 21.97 -4.07 -8.61
C LEU A 330 21.38 -5.35 -9.21
N VAL A 331 21.44 -5.49 -10.54
CA VAL A 331 20.94 -6.68 -11.25
C VAL A 331 21.70 -7.92 -10.78
N GLU A 332 23.03 -7.87 -10.76
CA GLU A 332 23.85 -8.96 -10.27
C GLU A 332 23.58 -9.27 -8.80
N PHE A 333 23.44 -8.25 -7.95
CA PHE A 333 23.11 -8.43 -6.55
C PHE A 333 21.74 -9.10 -6.35
N ILE A 334 20.71 -8.68 -7.09
CA ILE A 334 19.35 -9.23 -6.93
C ILE A 334 19.27 -10.66 -7.46
N TYR A 335 19.86 -10.95 -8.62
CA TYR A 335 19.66 -12.24 -9.30
C TYR A 335 20.75 -13.28 -9.01
N ASN A 336 21.94 -12.90 -8.53
CA ASN A 336 23.05 -13.82 -8.30
C ASN A 336 23.47 -13.98 -6.82
N THR A 337 22.99 -13.13 -5.90
CA THR A 337 23.27 -13.33 -4.45
C THR A 337 22.68 -14.66 -4.04
N PRO A 338 23.42 -15.62 -3.45
CA PRO A 338 22.86 -16.94 -3.08
C PRO A 338 21.84 -16.85 -1.94
N VAL A 339 20.97 -17.86 -1.84
CA VAL A 339 20.11 -18.03 -0.67
C VAL A 339 21.00 -18.33 0.55
N PRO A 340 20.86 -17.61 1.68
CA PRO A 340 21.61 -17.92 2.90
C PRO A 340 21.37 -19.37 3.34
N ALA A 341 22.44 -20.03 3.79
CA ALA A 341 22.40 -21.40 4.29
C ALA A 341 21.49 -21.56 5.50
#